data_AF-A0A967IB21-F1
#
_entry.id   AF-A0A967IB21-F1
#
_cell.length_a   1.000
_cell.length_b   1.000
_cell.length_c   1.000
_cell.angle_alpha   90.00
_cell.angle_beta   90.00
_cell.angle_gamma   90.00
#
_symmetry.space_group_name_H-M   'P 1'
#
loop_
_entity.id
_entity.type
_entity.pdbx_description
1 polymer ?
#
loop_
_entity_poly.entity_id
_entity_poly.type
_entity_poly.pdbx_seq_one_letter_code
_entity_poly.pdbx_strand_id
1 'polypeptide(L)'
;ADVAAVDTGASVEPSGSSGPVPGSLEDWSMNVPDRVFFALDRYELDDADRQALQRQVAWLKQYPQVMVTVEGHCDERGTREYNLALGARRANSVKNYLVSQGVDGSRVTTISY
;
A
#
# COMPACT_ATOMS: atom_id res chain seq x y z
N ALA A 1 -1.21 -13.97 8.51
CA ALA A 1 -0.21 -13.41 7.56
C ALA A 1 -0.85 -12.19 6.96
N ASP A 2 -0.54 -11.03 7.53
CA ASP A 2 -1.37 -9.84 7.38
C ASP A 2 -0.95 -9.01 6.17
N VAL A 3 -1.93 -8.46 5.47
CA VAL A 3 -1.79 -7.72 4.22
C VAL A 3 -1.84 -6.23 4.51
N ALA A 4 -0.80 -5.47 4.10
CA ALA A 4 -0.98 -4.05 3.82
C ALA A 4 -1.42 -3.89 2.37
N ALA A 5 -2.70 -3.57 2.16
CA ALA A 5 -3.24 -3.28 0.83
C ALA A 5 -2.95 -1.81 0.49
N VAL A 6 -2.37 -1.55 -0.68
CA VAL A 6 -2.33 -0.20 -1.27
C VAL A 6 -3.50 -0.08 -2.23
N ASP A 7 -4.57 0.58 -1.81
CA ASP A 7 -5.70 0.93 -2.67
C ASP A 7 -5.42 2.27 -3.35
N THR A 8 -5.29 2.24 -4.67
CA THR A 8 -5.09 3.44 -5.48
C THR A 8 -6.43 3.99 -5.96
N GLY A 9 -6.94 5.04 -5.32
CA GLY A 9 -8.22 5.69 -5.62
C GLY A 9 -8.27 6.46 -6.96
N ALA A 10 -7.80 5.88 -8.06
CA ALA A 10 -7.84 6.44 -9.39
C ALA A 10 -9.18 6.11 -10.06
N SER A 11 -10.20 6.93 -9.79
CA SER A 11 -11.46 6.92 -10.55
C SER A 11 -11.22 7.54 -11.93
N VAL A 12 -10.71 6.73 -12.88
CA VAL A 12 -10.72 7.05 -14.31
C VAL A 12 -11.67 6.07 -14.98
N GLU A 13 -12.81 6.58 -15.46
CA GLU A 13 -13.89 5.77 -16.04
C GLU A 13 -13.42 4.99 -17.29
N PRO A 14 -13.87 3.73 -17.50
CA PRO A 14 -13.41 2.91 -18.60
C PRO A 14 -14.17 3.26 -19.88
N SER A 15 -13.65 4.21 -20.66
CA SER A 15 -14.10 4.40 -22.04
C SER A 15 -13.26 3.57 -23.00
N GLY A 16 -13.70 2.33 -23.23
CA GLY A 16 -13.44 1.57 -24.46
C GLY A 16 -12.10 0.83 -24.59
N SER A 17 -12.18 -0.51 -24.58
CA SER A 17 -11.41 -1.43 -25.44
C SER A 17 -10.00 -0.96 -25.86
N SER A 18 -9.00 -1.03 -24.96
CA SER A 18 -7.57 -1.25 -25.29
C SER A 18 -6.72 -1.29 -24.00
N GLY A 19 -6.51 -2.49 -23.44
CA GLY A 19 -5.55 -2.73 -22.34
C GLY A 19 -5.85 -2.00 -21.01
N PRO A 20 -5.12 -2.33 -19.93
CA PRO A 20 -5.18 -1.55 -18.70
C PRO A 20 -4.67 -0.13 -18.98
N VAL A 21 -5.46 0.87 -18.62
CA VAL A 21 -5.06 2.29 -18.74
C VAL A 21 -3.82 2.52 -17.86
N PRO A 22 -2.69 3.00 -18.40
CA PRO A 22 -1.49 3.25 -17.61
C PRO A 22 -1.79 4.19 -16.43
N GLY A 23 -1.48 3.77 -15.19
CA GLY A 23 -1.85 4.52 -14.00
C GLY A 23 -3.24 4.22 -13.41
N SER A 24 -3.99 3.27 -13.98
CA SER A 24 -5.26 2.78 -13.43
C SER A 24 -5.07 1.70 -12.35
N LEU A 25 -6.15 1.38 -11.63
CA LEU A 25 -6.16 0.30 -10.65
C LEU A 25 -5.86 -1.07 -11.29
N GLU A 26 -6.24 -1.27 -12.55
CA GLU A 26 -5.93 -2.51 -13.30
C GLU A 26 -4.44 -2.58 -13.66
N ASP A 27 -3.82 -1.46 -14.06
CA ASP A 27 -2.38 -1.38 -14.31
C ASP A 27 -1.56 -1.60 -13.02
N TRP A 28 -2.04 -1.06 -11.90
CA TRP A 28 -1.48 -1.32 -10.57
C TRP A 28 -1.53 -2.81 -10.23
N SER A 29 -2.72 -3.43 -10.29
CA SER A 29 -2.93 -4.83 -9.92
C SER A 29 -2.10 -5.81 -10.77
N MET A 30 -1.85 -5.46 -12.05
CA MET A 30 -1.04 -6.30 -12.94
C MET A 30 0.47 -6.14 -12.73
N ASN A 31 0.96 -4.93 -12.44
CA ASN A 31 2.39 -4.63 -12.43
C ASN A 31 3.00 -4.52 -11.03
N VAL A 32 2.16 -4.32 -10.02
CA VAL A 32 2.60 -3.95 -8.68
C VAL A 32 1.97 -4.89 -7.66
N PRO A 33 2.78 -5.53 -6.78
CA PRO A 33 2.22 -6.32 -5.69
C PRO A 33 1.39 -5.40 -4.78
N ASP A 34 0.09 -5.67 -4.68
CA ASP A 34 -0.87 -4.91 -3.87
C ASP A 34 -0.74 -5.20 -2.38
N ARG A 35 -0.05 -6.30 -2.02
CA ARG A 35 0.05 -6.82 -0.65
C ARG A 35 1.49 -6.87 -0.16
N VAL A 36 1.70 -6.33 1.03
CA VAL A 36 2.93 -6.52 1.82
C VAL A 36 2.59 -7.41 3.02
N PHE A 37 3.42 -8.42 3.29
CA PHE A 37 3.14 -9.42 4.33
C PHE A 37 4.07 -9.24 5.53
N PHE A 38 3.52 -8.80 6.66
CA PHE A 38 4.31 -8.70 7.89
C PHE A 38 4.40 -10.05 8.63
N ALA A 39 5.57 -10.33 9.20
CA ALA A 39 5.74 -11.42 10.14
C ALA A 39 4.92 -11.19 11.43
N LEU A 40 4.57 -12.29 12.11
CA LEU A 40 3.78 -12.28 13.35
C LEU A 40 4.45 -11.37 14.40
N ASP A 41 3.68 -10.43 14.96
CA ASP A 41 4.11 -9.44 15.97
C ASP A 41 5.26 -8.51 15.52
N ARG A 42 5.53 -8.44 14.21
CA ARG A 42 6.51 -7.51 13.63
C ARG A 42 5.81 -6.43 12.80
N TYR A 43 6.46 -5.26 12.79
CA TYR A 43 6.10 -4.08 11.98
C TYR A 43 7.30 -3.56 11.17
N GLU A 44 8.42 -4.29 11.23
CA GLU A 44 9.61 -4.02 10.43
C GLU A 44 9.43 -4.61 9.03
N LEU A 45 9.83 -3.84 8.02
CA LEU A 45 9.86 -4.27 6.63
C LEU A 45 11.09 -5.12 6.39
N ASP A 46 10.89 -6.38 6.00
CA ASP A 46 11.98 -7.25 5.57
C ASP A 46 12.47 -6.87 4.16
N ASP A 47 13.52 -7.53 3.68
CA ASP A 47 14.09 -7.21 2.37
C ASP A 47 13.15 -7.53 1.20
N ALA A 48 12.28 -8.55 1.35
CA ALA A 48 11.31 -8.91 0.32
C ALA A 48 10.18 -7.87 0.23
N ASP A 49 9.68 -7.42 1.39
CA ASP A 49 8.71 -6.34 1.53
C ASP A 49 9.26 -5.02 0.98
N ARG A 50 10.52 -4.71 1.29
CA ARG A 50 11.21 -3.53 0.74
C ARG A 50 11.33 -3.58 -0.78
N GLN A 51 11.60 -4.75 -1.36
CA GLN A 51 11.63 -4.94 -2.82
C GLN A 51 10.23 -4.79 -3.44
N ALA A 52 9.18 -5.30 -2.80
CA ALA A 52 7.80 -5.08 -3.23
C ALA A 52 7.44 -3.59 -3.20
N LEU A 53 7.75 -2.91 -2.09
CA LEU A 53 7.54 -1.48 -1.91
C LEU A 53 8.37 -0.64 -2.89
N GLN A 54 9.57 -1.07 -3.28
CA GLN A 54 10.35 -0.38 -4.32
C GLN A 54 9.66 -0.36 -5.67
N ARG A 55 8.97 -1.45 -6.05
CA ARG A 55 8.16 -1.48 -7.28
C ARG A 55 6.97 -0.54 -7.18
N GLN A 56 6.31 -0.53 -6.02
CA GLN A 56 5.24 0.43 -5.72
C GLN A 56 5.73 1.88 -5.85
N VAL A 57 6.88 2.21 -5.25
CA VAL A 57 7.51 3.54 -5.35
C VAL A 57 7.80 3.92 -6.80
N ALA A 58 8.38 3.01 -7.58
CA ALA A 58 8.71 3.28 -8.99
C ALA A 58 7.45 3.65 -9.79
N TRP A 59 6.36 2.90 -9.59
CA TRP A 59 5.08 3.17 -10.22
C TRP A 59 4.45 4.49 -9.72
N LEU A 60 4.47 4.74 -8.41
CA LEU A 60 3.92 5.98 -7.82
C LEU A 60 4.67 7.25 -8.20
N LYS A 61 5.96 7.12 -8.54
CA LYS A 61 6.76 8.19 -9.13
C LYS A 61 6.40 8.44 -10.59
N GLN A 62 6.07 7.39 -11.34
CA GLN A 62 5.64 7.50 -12.73
C GLN A 62 4.25 8.14 -12.84
N TYR A 63 3.38 7.90 -11.85
CA TYR A 63 2.00 8.41 -11.83
C TYR A 63 1.76 9.32 -10.63
N PRO A 64 2.20 10.60 -10.67
CA PRO A 64 2.08 11.51 -9.54
C PRO A 64 0.64 11.90 -9.18
N GLN A 65 -0.32 11.72 -10.10
CA GLN A 65 -1.73 11.99 -9.84
C GLN A 65 -2.43 10.94 -8.96
N VAL A 66 -1.82 9.78 -8.73
CA VAL A 66 -2.49 8.67 -8.04
C VAL A 66 -2.36 8.81 -6.52
N MET A 67 -3.46 8.63 -5.79
CA MET A 67 -3.46 8.58 -4.32
C MET A 67 -3.36 7.13 -3.86
N VAL A 68 -2.74 6.89 -2.70
CA VAL A 68 -2.49 5.57 -2.13
C VAL A 68 -3.08 5.49 -0.73
N THR A 69 -3.86 4.47 -0.47
CA THR A 69 -4.35 4.14 0.87
C THR A 69 -3.68 2.87 1.35
N VAL A 70 -2.93 2.95 2.44
CA VAL A 70 -2.29 1.80 3.10
C VAL A 70 -3.22 1.30 4.21
N GLU A 71 -3.73 0.08 4.05
CA GLU A 71 -4.62 -0.54 5.01
C GLU A 71 -3.86 -1.51 5.91
N GLY A 72 -3.77 -1.23 7.21
CA GLY A 72 -3.16 -2.12 8.19
C GLY A 72 -4.19 -3.09 8.77
N HIS A 73 -4.10 -4.36 8.40
CA HIS A 73 -4.87 -5.44 9.02
C HIS A 73 -4.06 -6.15 10.11
N CYS A 74 -4.76 -6.61 11.14
CA CYS A 74 -4.20 -7.47 12.17
C CYS A 74 -5.17 -8.64 12.42
N ASP A 75 -4.63 -9.85 12.48
CA ASP A 75 -5.39 -11.07 12.84
C ASP A 75 -6.18 -10.86 14.16
N GLU A 76 -7.37 -11.49 14.28
CA GLU A 76 -8.34 -11.37 15.40
C GLU A 76 -7.84 -11.89 16.76
N ARG A 77 -6.53 -12.12 16.93
CA ARG A 77 -5.94 -12.61 18.17
C ARG A 77 -5.57 -11.43 19.09
N GLY A 78 -6.56 -10.84 19.77
CA GLY A 78 -6.34 -9.75 20.72
C GLY A 78 -7.59 -8.91 21.00
N THR A 79 -7.44 -7.80 21.74
CA THR A 79 -8.49 -6.78 21.82
C THR A 79 -8.47 -5.91 20.57
N ARG A 80 -9.64 -5.45 20.14
CA ARG A 80 -9.79 -4.65 18.91
C ARG A 80 -8.90 -3.41 18.92
N GLU A 81 -8.77 -2.75 20.06
CA GLU A 81 -7.96 -1.55 20.25
C GLU A 81 -6.45 -1.82 20.08
N TYR A 82 -5.97 -2.99 20.52
CA TYR A 82 -4.58 -3.40 20.34
C TYR A 82 -4.27 -3.69 18.87
N ASN A 83 -5.18 -4.41 18.19
CA ASN A 83 -5.07 -4.74 16.77
C ASN A 83 -5.10 -3.49 15.88
N LEU A 84 -5.97 -2.52 16.18
CA LEU A 84 -6.00 -1.21 15.54
C LEU A 84 -4.68 -0.47 15.69
N ALA A 85 -4.12 -0.43 16.92
CA ALA A 85 -2.85 0.25 17.17
C ALA A 85 -1.68 -0.43 16.43
N LEU A 86 -1.67 -1.76 16.33
CA LEU A 86 -0.65 -2.51 15.61
C LEU A 86 -0.76 -2.33 14.09
N GLY A 87 -1.98 -2.41 13.55
CA GLY A 87 -2.28 -2.12 12.14
C GLY A 87 -1.87 -0.70 11.76
N ALA A 88 -2.18 0.29 12.60
CA ALA A 88 -1.77 1.67 12.39
C ALA A 88 -0.24 1.85 12.39
N ARG A 89 0.50 1.13 13.25
CA ARG A 89 1.98 1.16 13.25
C ARG A 89 2.55 0.56 11.96
N ARG A 90 2.00 -0.56 11.49
CA ARG A 90 2.41 -1.20 10.23
C ARG A 90 2.14 -0.28 9.03
N ALA A 91 0.94 0.29 8.93
CA ALA A 91 0.58 1.22 7.87
C ALA A 91 1.47 2.47 7.88
N ASN A 92 1.80 3.01 9.06
CA ASN A 92 2.78 4.10 9.19
C ASN A 92 4.19 3.70 8.76
N SER A 93 4.63 2.47 9.06
CA SER A 93 5.93 1.95 8.63
C SER A 93 6.06 1.97 7.09
N VAL A 94 5.03 1.48 6.39
CA VAL A 94 4.93 1.52 4.93
C VAL A 94 4.93 2.97 4.42
N LYS A 95 4.07 3.83 4.98
CA LYS A 95 4.00 5.24 4.60
C LYS A 95 5.36 5.93 4.74
N ASN A 96 6.04 5.74 5.86
CA ASN A 96 7.36 6.32 6.10
C ASN A 96 8.38 5.82 5.09
N TYR A 97 8.33 4.54 4.72
CA TYR A 97 9.20 3.99 3.67
C TYR A 97 8.92 4.65 2.31
N LEU A 98 7.66 4.74 1.87
CA LEU A 98 7.29 5.41 0.61
C LEU A 98 7.76 6.86 0.58
N VAL A 99 7.55 7.60 1.68
CA VAL A 99 8.00 9.00 1.81
C VAL A 99 9.52 9.11 1.79
N SER A 100 10.23 8.21 2.47
CA SER A 100 11.70 8.18 2.45
C SER A 100 12.27 7.97 1.04
N GLN A 101 11.52 7.29 0.18
CA GLN A 101 11.90 7.06 -1.21
C GLN A 101 11.50 8.21 -2.15
N GLY A 102 10.84 9.26 -1.65
CA GLY A 102 10.48 10.45 -2.40
C GLY A 102 9.03 10.47 -2.92
N VAL A 103 8.14 9.64 -2.38
CA VAL A 103 6.68 9.78 -2.61
C VAL A 103 6.15 10.88 -1.70
N ASP A 104 5.27 11.75 -2.20
CA ASP A 104 4.66 12.80 -1.39
C ASP A 104 3.75 12.18 -0.31
N GLY A 105 4.02 12.50 0.96
CA GLY A 105 3.25 11.97 2.09
C GLY A 105 1.79 12.42 2.13
N SER A 106 1.43 13.49 1.42
CA SER A 106 0.04 13.94 1.23
C SER A 106 -0.76 12.99 0.33
N ARG A 107 -0.09 12.20 -0.51
CA ARG A 107 -0.71 11.19 -1.37
C ARG A 107 -0.92 9.85 -0.67
N VAL A 108 -0.34 9.68 0.51
CA VAL A 108 -0.37 8.41 1.25
C VAL A 108 -1.27 8.54 2.48
N THR A 109 -2.45 7.93 2.38
CA THR A 109 -3.39 7.76 3.48
C THR A 109 -3.11 6.43 4.18
N THR A 110 -3.30 6.36 5.50
CA THR A 110 -3.18 5.12 6.27
C THR A 110 -4.49 4.85 6.98
N ILE A 111 -5.05 3.67 6.80
CA ILE A 111 -6.25 3.18 7.50
C ILE A 111 -5.85 1.93 8.28
N SER A 112 -6.42 1.74 9.47
CA SER A 112 -6.25 0.53 10.27
C SER A 112 -7.62 -0.01 10.62
N TYR A 113 -7.78 -1.34 10.53
CA TYR A 113 -9.05 -2.03 10.80
C TYR A 113 -8.99 -2.84 12.10
#